data_AF-A0A2A7A3P9-F1
#
_entry.id   AF-A0A2A7A3P9-F1
#
_cell.length_a   1.000
_cell.length_b   1.000
_cell.length_c   1.000
_cell.angle_alpha   90.00
_cell.angle_beta   90.00
_cell.angle_gamma   90.00
#
_symmetry.space_group_name_H-M   'P 1'
#
loop_
_entity.id
_entity.type
_entity.pdbx_description
1 polymer ?
#
loop_
_entity_poly.entity_id
_entity_poly.type
_entity_poly.pdbx_seq_one_letter_code
_entity_poly.pdbx_strand_id
1 'polypeptide(L)'
;HILLTLRAIDEHGKWLPKARKVYDLDENGERIRLASGNWKCHKENTVDWNDQKYAEVWRHGWETITNRYLEAAGRPERVDLRSFERQGIQQIPTVHLGPAAHQMEKRGVETFLGNLNRDIRAANSLMQSIRSAIRGLQRWIADLNEKKQILLDALEQAKEPMLSDLLVDYFNLRNEQRSDWSGKAKLKCTVRDFEEVKRAVDYLKAHSLNTIEDLDTAISNLNQTAAPLRRQLKQNENRMRAIAQIKDAAAAHAKLKPIHDTFIKKNFKLTKDAYAAQHKEELDTFNKAVRTLMKLNGSTAVDFSALDAEFSALQSGSAELRTKLETLQPDVSALKNIRKYIDMVLNKQQLSTPGGKPPEKESVLKQLEQLQQKKSNYKTISTTPNREESL
;
A
#
# COMPACT_ATOMS: atom_id res chain seq x y z
N HIS A 1 -22.53 -53.85 -46.97
CA HIS A 1 -23.38 -53.21 -47.99
C HIS A 1 -24.83 -53.44 -47.64
N ILE A 2 -25.68 -52.43 -47.76
CA ILE A 2 -27.13 -52.54 -47.53
C ILE A 2 -27.79 -52.35 -48.90
N LEU A 3 -28.44 -53.39 -49.41
CA LEU A 3 -29.24 -53.31 -50.63
C LEU A 3 -30.68 -53.03 -50.22
N LEU A 4 -31.23 -51.93 -50.72
CA LEU A 4 -32.61 -51.52 -50.45
C LEU A 4 -33.44 -51.63 -51.73
N THR A 5 -34.74 -51.82 -51.55
CA THR A 5 -35.70 -51.81 -52.65
C THR A 5 -35.97 -50.38 -53.10
N LEU A 6 -36.36 -50.20 -54.36
CA LEU A 6 -36.70 -48.88 -54.94
C LEU A 6 -38.21 -48.67 -55.06
N ARG A 7 -39.00 -49.53 -54.42
CA ARG A 7 -40.46 -49.55 -54.48
C ARG A 7 -40.98 -49.85 -53.09
N ALA A 8 -42.08 -49.20 -52.71
CA ALA A 8 -42.84 -49.57 -51.54
C ALA A 8 -43.68 -50.84 -51.82
N ILE A 9 -44.04 -51.53 -50.75
CA ILE A 9 -44.96 -52.69 -50.75
C ILE A 9 -46.25 -52.23 -50.07
N ASP A 10 -47.40 -52.60 -50.64
CA ASP A 10 -48.70 -52.36 -50.01
C ASP A 10 -49.03 -53.37 -48.90
N GLU A 11 -50.14 -53.17 -48.21
CA GLU A 11 -50.60 -54.06 -47.12
C GLU A 11 -50.87 -55.52 -47.56
N HIS A 12 -50.95 -55.77 -48.86
CA HIS A 12 -51.17 -57.08 -49.45
C HIS A 12 -49.90 -57.72 -50.02
N GLY A 13 -48.73 -57.09 -49.81
CA GLY A 13 -47.45 -57.65 -50.25
C GLY A 13 -47.11 -57.36 -51.72
N LYS A 14 -47.84 -56.48 -52.40
CA LYS A 14 -47.60 -56.15 -53.82
C LYS A 14 -46.75 -54.89 -53.96
N TRP A 15 -45.81 -54.92 -54.91
CA TRP A 15 -44.96 -53.78 -55.22
C TRP A 15 -45.75 -52.64 -55.87
N LEU A 16 -45.62 -51.45 -55.30
CA LEU A 16 -46.16 -50.23 -55.89
C LEU A 16 -45.32 -49.79 -57.11
N PRO A 17 -45.93 -49.08 -58.08
CA PRO A 17 -45.18 -48.51 -59.20
C PRO A 17 -44.14 -47.51 -58.66
N LYS A 18 -42.97 -47.42 -59.30
CA LYS A 18 -41.87 -46.52 -58.87
C LYS A 18 -42.24 -45.04 -59.01
N ALA A 19 -43.12 -44.73 -59.96
CA ALA A 19 -43.58 -43.40 -60.24
C ALA A 19 -44.98 -43.44 -60.85
N ARG A 20 -45.72 -42.35 -60.70
CA ARG A 20 -47.02 -42.12 -61.33
C ARG A 20 -46.95 -40.90 -62.25
N LYS A 21 -47.83 -40.89 -63.24
CA LYS A 21 -48.03 -39.75 -64.13
C LYS A 21 -49.05 -38.82 -63.47
N VAL A 22 -48.67 -37.56 -63.27
CA VAL A 22 -49.55 -36.52 -62.71
C VAL A 22 -49.78 -35.46 -63.79
N TYR A 23 -51.03 -35.06 -63.97
CA TYR A 23 -51.41 -33.99 -64.89
C TYR A 23 -51.27 -32.64 -64.19
N ASP A 24 -50.66 -31.67 -64.86
CA ASP A 24 -50.51 -30.32 -64.33
C ASP A 24 -51.86 -29.60 -64.41
N LEU A 25 -52.25 -28.94 -63.31
CA LEU A 25 -53.48 -28.17 -63.22
C LEU A 25 -53.19 -26.66 -63.28
N ASP A 26 -54.12 -25.89 -63.81
CA ASP A 26 -54.09 -24.42 -63.82
C ASP A 26 -54.62 -23.82 -62.50
N GLU A 27 -54.72 -22.48 -62.44
CA GLU A 27 -55.20 -21.74 -61.26
C GLU A 27 -56.64 -22.08 -60.86
N ASN A 28 -57.44 -22.66 -61.77
CA ASN A 28 -58.82 -23.06 -61.53
C ASN A 28 -58.96 -24.57 -61.21
N GLY A 29 -57.84 -25.30 -61.20
CA GLY A 29 -57.83 -26.75 -60.97
C GLY A 29 -58.15 -27.59 -62.21
N GLU A 30 -58.17 -27.00 -63.41
CA GLU A 30 -58.39 -27.70 -64.67
C GLU A 30 -57.06 -28.16 -65.30
N ARG A 31 -57.08 -29.25 -66.07
CA ARG A 31 -55.85 -29.79 -66.68
C ARG A 31 -55.33 -28.86 -67.77
N ILE A 32 -54.02 -28.63 -67.78
CA ILE A 32 -53.39 -27.77 -68.79
C ILE A 32 -53.24 -28.53 -70.11
N ARG A 33 -53.85 -28.02 -71.19
CA ARG A 33 -53.71 -28.56 -72.55
C ARG A 33 -52.58 -27.84 -73.30
N LEU A 34 -51.65 -28.61 -73.84
CA LEU A 34 -50.56 -28.08 -74.68
C LEU A 34 -51.07 -27.81 -76.11
N ALA A 35 -50.38 -26.93 -76.85
CA ALA A 35 -50.68 -26.63 -78.26
C ALA A 35 -50.67 -27.87 -79.17
N SER A 36 -49.96 -28.94 -78.78
CA SER A 36 -49.94 -30.24 -79.45
C SER A 36 -51.20 -31.09 -79.24
N GLY A 37 -52.17 -30.61 -78.47
CA GLY A 37 -53.41 -31.33 -78.14
C GLY A 37 -53.30 -32.29 -76.94
N ASN A 38 -52.06 -32.60 -76.50
CA ASN A 38 -51.78 -33.43 -75.33
C ASN A 38 -51.92 -32.67 -74.01
N TRP A 39 -52.26 -33.37 -72.93
CA TRP A 39 -52.25 -32.80 -71.58
C TRP A 39 -50.83 -32.67 -71.04
N LYS A 40 -50.53 -31.54 -70.42
CA LYS A 40 -49.27 -31.33 -69.71
C LYS A 40 -49.23 -32.25 -68.48
N CYS A 41 -48.13 -32.98 -68.34
CA CYS A 41 -47.95 -33.92 -67.25
C CYS A 41 -46.48 -34.02 -66.86
N HIS A 42 -46.23 -34.37 -65.60
CA HIS A 42 -44.92 -34.74 -65.12
C HIS A 42 -44.95 -36.11 -64.42
N LYS A 43 -43.75 -36.64 -64.19
CA LYS A 43 -43.54 -37.88 -63.45
C LYS A 43 -43.30 -37.53 -62.00
N GLU A 44 -44.12 -38.08 -61.11
CA GLU A 44 -43.95 -37.99 -59.67
C GLU A 44 -43.52 -39.37 -59.14
N ASN A 45 -42.47 -39.42 -58.33
CA ASN A 45 -42.09 -40.69 -57.67
C ASN A 45 -43.13 -41.01 -56.59
N THR A 46 -43.45 -42.29 -56.42
CA THR A 46 -44.41 -42.74 -55.39
C THR A 46 -43.82 -42.76 -53.99
N VAL A 47 -42.50 -42.66 -53.89
CA VAL A 47 -41.73 -42.57 -52.65
C VAL A 47 -40.72 -41.44 -52.77
N ASP A 48 -40.41 -40.82 -51.64
CA ASP A 48 -39.53 -39.66 -51.52
C ASP A 48 -38.09 -40.02 -51.14
N TRP A 49 -37.76 -41.32 -51.10
CA TRP A 49 -36.45 -41.83 -50.69
C TRP A 49 -35.26 -41.29 -51.52
N ASN A 50 -35.50 -40.76 -52.72
CA ASN A 50 -34.44 -40.18 -53.55
C ASN A 50 -34.28 -38.66 -53.35
N ASP A 51 -35.09 -38.03 -52.50
CA ASP A 51 -34.96 -36.60 -52.21
C ASP A 51 -33.66 -36.34 -51.43
N GLN A 52 -32.88 -35.39 -51.93
CA GLN A 52 -31.57 -35.04 -51.35
C GLN A 52 -31.64 -34.63 -49.86
N LYS A 53 -32.79 -34.09 -49.41
CA LYS A 53 -33.03 -33.71 -48.01
C LYS A 53 -32.85 -34.89 -47.04
N TYR A 54 -33.19 -36.12 -47.47
CA TYR A 54 -33.07 -37.30 -46.61
C TYR A 54 -31.63 -37.81 -46.49
N ALA A 55 -30.73 -37.42 -47.38
CA ALA A 55 -29.33 -37.82 -47.30
C ALA A 55 -28.68 -37.34 -45.99
N GLU A 56 -28.97 -36.11 -45.56
CA GLU A 56 -28.48 -35.61 -44.26
C GLU A 56 -29.17 -36.32 -43.09
N VAL A 57 -30.49 -36.54 -43.17
CA VAL A 57 -31.26 -37.25 -42.13
C VAL A 57 -30.70 -38.66 -41.90
N TRP A 58 -30.45 -39.40 -42.98
CA TRP A 58 -29.90 -40.76 -42.89
C TRP A 58 -28.46 -40.79 -42.42
N ARG A 59 -27.62 -39.84 -42.87
CA ARG A 59 -26.24 -39.69 -42.37
C ARG A 59 -26.22 -39.38 -40.87
N HIS A 60 -27.13 -38.53 -40.41
CA HIS A 60 -27.26 -38.22 -38.98
C HIS A 60 -27.79 -39.39 -38.16
N GLY A 61 -28.76 -40.14 -38.69
CA GLY A 61 -29.22 -41.39 -38.07
C GLY A 61 -28.07 -42.39 -37.93
N TRP A 62 -27.25 -42.54 -38.97
CA TRP A 62 -26.06 -43.38 -38.93
C TRP A 62 -25.03 -42.91 -37.91
N GLU A 63 -24.71 -41.62 -37.87
CA GLU A 63 -23.81 -41.00 -36.88
C GLU A 63 -24.27 -41.31 -35.46
N THR A 64 -25.55 -41.04 -35.16
CA THR A 64 -26.15 -41.23 -33.84
C THR A 64 -26.06 -42.68 -33.39
N ILE A 65 -26.47 -43.62 -34.25
CA ILE A 65 -26.44 -45.04 -33.93
C ILE A 65 -25.01 -45.53 -33.73
N THR A 66 -24.09 -45.10 -34.61
CA THR A 66 -22.67 -45.50 -34.53
C THR A 66 -22.03 -45.01 -33.23
N ASN A 67 -22.22 -43.73 -32.89
CA ASN A 67 -21.67 -43.15 -31.67
C ASN A 67 -22.24 -43.82 -30.40
N ARG A 68 -23.53 -44.15 -30.39
CA ARG A 68 -24.16 -44.90 -29.29
C ARG A 68 -23.48 -46.26 -29.07
N TYR A 69 -23.19 -46.99 -30.15
CA TYR A 69 -22.51 -48.29 -30.03
C TYR A 69 -21.02 -48.15 -29.69
N LEU A 70 -20.33 -47.10 -30.15
CA LEU A 70 -18.96 -46.81 -29.73
C LEU A 70 -18.89 -46.51 -28.22
N GLU A 71 -19.82 -45.72 -27.71
CA GLU A 71 -19.93 -45.43 -26.28
C GLU A 71 -20.25 -46.68 -25.45
N ALA A 72 -21.22 -47.49 -25.88
CA ALA A 72 -21.55 -48.76 -25.22
C ALA A 72 -20.36 -49.75 -25.19
N ALA A 73 -19.46 -49.66 -26.18
CA ALA A 73 -18.22 -50.43 -26.24
C ALA A 73 -17.05 -49.80 -25.47
N GLY A 74 -17.25 -48.68 -24.77
CA GLY A 74 -16.20 -47.97 -24.02
C GLY A 74 -15.14 -47.29 -24.90
N ARG A 75 -15.46 -47.04 -26.17
CA ARG A 75 -14.54 -46.43 -27.16
C ARG A 75 -14.64 -44.91 -27.11
N PRO A 76 -13.53 -44.16 -26.94
CA PRO A 76 -13.55 -42.70 -26.90
C PRO A 76 -13.78 -42.05 -28.27
N GLU A 77 -13.61 -42.79 -29.37
CA GLU A 77 -13.78 -42.27 -30.72
C GLU A 77 -15.23 -41.86 -31.00
N ARG A 78 -15.42 -40.79 -31.79
CA ARG A 78 -16.73 -40.32 -32.25
C ARG A 78 -16.68 -40.03 -33.74
N VAL A 79 -17.76 -40.35 -34.42
CA VAL A 79 -18.01 -40.01 -35.83
C VAL A 79 -18.85 -38.74 -35.84
N ASP A 80 -18.59 -37.84 -36.78
CA ASP A 80 -19.39 -36.63 -37.02
C ASP A 80 -19.66 -36.52 -38.53
N LEU A 81 -20.91 -36.28 -38.92
CA LEU A 81 -21.30 -36.19 -40.33
C LEU A 81 -20.79 -34.91 -41.00
N ARG A 82 -20.49 -33.88 -40.21
CA ARG A 82 -20.09 -32.56 -40.69
C ARG A 82 -18.68 -32.65 -41.26
N SER A 83 -18.41 -31.88 -42.32
CA SER A 83 -17.03 -31.67 -42.78
C SER A 83 -16.18 -31.03 -41.67
N PHE A 84 -14.86 -31.19 -41.73
CA PHE A 84 -13.96 -30.51 -40.79
C PHE A 84 -14.22 -28.99 -40.74
N GLU A 85 -14.53 -28.37 -41.88
CA GLU A 85 -14.94 -26.98 -41.95
C GLU A 85 -16.22 -26.69 -41.14
N ARG A 86 -17.29 -27.48 -41.30
CA ARG A 86 -18.54 -27.35 -40.52
C ARG A 86 -18.36 -27.66 -39.03
N GLN A 87 -17.29 -28.34 -38.64
CA GLN A 87 -16.91 -28.57 -37.25
C GLN A 87 -15.99 -27.45 -36.70
N GLY A 88 -15.50 -26.54 -37.54
CA GLY A 88 -14.46 -25.57 -37.16
C GLY A 88 -13.07 -26.20 -36.95
N ILE A 89 -12.87 -27.44 -37.40
CA ILE A 89 -11.59 -28.13 -37.30
C ILE A 89 -10.70 -27.68 -38.45
N GLN A 90 -9.64 -26.98 -38.11
CA GLN A 90 -8.61 -26.56 -39.06
C GLN A 90 -7.63 -27.73 -39.33
N GLN A 91 -8.10 -28.75 -40.05
CA GLN A 91 -7.33 -29.86 -40.60
C GLN A 91 -7.70 -30.07 -42.07
N ILE A 92 -6.73 -30.47 -42.88
CA ILE A 92 -6.95 -30.82 -44.28
C ILE A 92 -7.53 -32.25 -44.34
N PRO A 93 -8.70 -32.46 -44.97
CA PRO A 93 -9.31 -33.79 -45.08
C PRO A 93 -8.56 -34.67 -46.08
N THR A 94 -8.43 -35.96 -45.76
CA THR A 94 -7.85 -36.96 -46.67
C THR A 94 -8.82 -37.33 -47.80
N VAL A 95 -8.28 -37.70 -48.96
CA VAL A 95 -9.04 -38.16 -50.12
C VAL A 95 -9.32 -39.66 -50.01
N HIS A 96 -10.55 -40.09 -50.35
CA HIS A 96 -10.93 -41.49 -50.33
C HIS A 96 -10.10 -42.32 -51.33
N LEU A 97 -9.52 -43.44 -50.85
CA LEU A 97 -8.85 -44.42 -51.69
C LEU A 97 -9.88 -45.42 -52.21
N GLY A 98 -10.11 -45.42 -53.53
CA GLY A 98 -10.94 -46.43 -54.17
C GLY A 98 -10.39 -47.86 -53.99
N PRO A 99 -11.20 -48.91 -54.21
CA PRO A 99 -10.81 -50.30 -53.92
C PRO A 99 -9.50 -50.75 -54.57
N ALA A 100 -9.27 -50.35 -55.83
CA ALA A 100 -8.05 -50.69 -56.57
C ALA A 100 -6.80 -50.03 -55.97
N ALA A 101 -6.87 -48.72 -55.70
CA ALA A 101 -5.76 -47.97 -55.09
C ALA A 101 -5.46 -48.49 -53.67
N HIS A 102 -6.49 -48.79 -52.88
CA HIS A 102 -6.32 -49.39 -51.55
C HIS A 102 -5.61 -50.75 -51.61
N GLN A 103 -5.95 -51.60 -52.59
CA GLN A 103 -5.32 -52.90 -52.74
C GLN A 103 -3.85 -52.80 -53.19
N MET A 104 -3.52 -51.80 -54.03
CA MET A 104 -2.13 -51.50 -54.42
C MET A 104 -1.30 -51.04 -53.21
N GLU A 105 -1.81 -50.09 -52.42
CA GLU A 105 -1.16 -49.60 -51.20
C GLU A 105 -0.95 -50.74 -50.18
N LYS A 106 -1.93 -51.65 -50.03
CA LYS A 106 -1.81 -52.81 -49.14
C LYS A 106 -0.70 -53.78 -49.58
N ARG A 107 -0.36 -53.81 -50.87
CA ARG A 107 0.75 -54.59 -51.42
C ARG A 107 2.09 -53.83 -51.40
N GLY A 108 2.13 -52.63 -50.82
CA GLY A 108 3.32 -51.78 -50.74
C GLY A 108 3.61 -50.99 -52.02
N VAL A 109 2.69 -50.96 -52.99
CA VAL A 109 2.83 -50.14 -54.20
C VAL A 109 2.22 -48.77 -53.92
N GLU A 110 3.06 -47.74 -53.97
CA GLU A 110 2.59 -46.37 -53.77
C GLU A 110 1.72 -45.89 -54.93
N THR A 111 0.64 -45.22 -54.57
CA THR A 111 -0.32 -44.59 -55.47
C THR A 111 -0.30 -43.09 -55.26
N PHE A 112 -0.66 -42.34 -56.29
CA PHE A 112 -0.74 -40.87 -56.22
C PHE A 112 -1.64 -40.39 -55.06
N LEU A 113 -2.84 -40.99 -54.91
CA LEU A 113 -3.76 -40.66 -53.82
C LEU A 113 -3.24 -41.09 -52.45
N GLY A 114 -2.48 -42.18 -52.37
CA GLY A 114 -1.81 -42.61 -51.14
C GLY A 114 -0.73 -41.62 -50.70
N ASN A 115 0.11 -41.16 -51.64
CA ASN A 115 1.11 -40.12 -51.41
C ASN A 115 0.47 -38.80 -50.98
N LEU A 116 -0.59 -38.35 -51.68
CA LEU A 116 -1.35 -37.17 -51.27
C LEU A 116 -1.87 -37.28 -49.83
N ASN A 117 -2.40 -38.43 -49.43
CA ASN A 117 -2.86 -38.64 -48.06
C ASN A 117 -1.73 -38.68 -47.03
N ARG A 118 -0.53 -39.15 -47.40
CA ARG A 118 0.67 -39.06 -46.55
C ARG A 118 1.06 -37.60 -46.34
N ASP A 119 1.09 -36.80 -47.40
CA ASP A 119 1.42 -35.37 -47.34
C ASP A 119 0.40 -34.58 -46.49
N ILE A 120 -0.90 -34.86 -46.67
CA ILE A 120 -1.97 -34.26 -45.87
C ILE A 120 -1.78 -34.56 -44.37
N ARG A 121 -1.44 -35.80 -44.01
CA ARG A 121 -1.18 -36.17 -42.61
C ARG A 121 0.06 -35.46 -42.07
N ALA A 122 1.13 -35.37 -42.85
CA ALA A 122 2.35 -34.65 -42.46
C ALA A 122 2.06 -33.16 -42.21
N ALA A 123 1.30 -32.52 -43.10
CA ALA A 123 0.89 -31.12 -42.95
C ALA A 123 0.01 -30.90 -41.71
N ASN A 124 -0.96 -31.78 -41.46
CA ASN A 124 -1.80 -31.72 -40.25
C ASN A 124 -0.99 -31.88 -38.96
N SER A 125 -0.02 -32.80 -38.94
CA SER A 125 0.88 -33.00 -37.81
C SER A 125 1.76 -31.78 -37.55
N LEU A 126 2.32 -31.18 -38.60
CA LEU A 126 3.11 -29.95 -38.50
C LEU A 126 2.25 -28.80 -37.93
N MET A 127 1.04 -28.60 -38.46
CA MET A 127 0.11 -27.60 -37.97
C MET A 127 -0.22 -27.78 -36.49
N GLN A 128 -0.43 -29.03 -36.05
CA GLN A 128 -0.68 -29.35 -34.64
C GLN A 128 0.53 -29.05 -33.74
N SER A 129 1.76 -29.33 -34.22
CA SER A 129 2.99 -29.01 -33.50
C SER A 129 3.16 -27.50 -33.32
N ILE A 130 2.93 -26.71 -34.39
CA ILE A 130 2.98 -25.24 -34.36
C ILE A 130 1.95 -24.70 -33.37
N ARG A 131 0.70 -25.18 -33.40
CA ARG A 131 -0.34 -24.77 -32.44
C ARG A 131 0.04 -25.10 -30.99
N SER A 132 0.77 -26.19 -30.77
CA SER A 132 1.19 -26.59 -29.43
C SER A 132 2.36 -25.72 -28.94
N ALA A 133 3.30 -25.38 -29.81
CA ALA A 133 4.37 -24.44 -29.52
C ALA A 133 3.85 -23.03 -29.20
N ILE A 134 2.90 -22.52 -30.00
CA ILE A 134 2.24 -21.22 -29.73
C ILE A 134 1.57 -21.21 -28.36
N ARG A 135 0.81 -22.26 -28.02
CA ARG A 135 0.18 -22.39 -26.69
C ARG A 135 1.22 -22.44 -25.56
N GLY A 136 2.35 -23.10 -25.77
CA GLY A 136 3.47 -23.10 -24.83
C GLY A 136 4.04 -21.70 -24.60
N LEU A 137 4.29 -20.96 -25.68
CA LEU A 137 4.78 -19.58 -25.61
C LEU A 137 3.78 -18.64 -24.92
N GLN A 138 2.49 -18.76 -25.22
CA GLN A 138 1.45 -17.97 -24.55
C GLN A 138 1.43 -18.20 -23.03
N ARG A 139 1.58 -19.46 -22.57
CA ARG A 139 1.69 -19.77 -21.14
C ARG A 139 2.94 -19.16 -20.53
N TRP A 140 4.07 -19.23 -21.23
CA TRP A 140 5.32 -18.65 -20.76
C TRP A 140 5.26 -17.11 -20.64
N ILE A 141 4.63 -16.44 -21.61
CA ILE A 141 4.37 -14.98 -21.53
C ILE A 141 3.50 -14.65 -20.32
N ALA A 142 2.46 -15.45 -20.05
CA ALA A 142 1.61 -15.24 -18.88
C ALA A 142 2.40 -15.37 -17.56
N ASP A 143 3.22 -16.42 -17.43
CA ASP A 143 4.10 -16.64 -16.27
C ASP A 143 5.12 -15.50 -16.08
N LEU A 144 5.70 -14.99 -17.17
CA LEU A 144 6.58 -13.82 -17.09
C LEU A 144 5.86 -12.55 -16.64
N ASN A 145 4.64 -12.33 -17.11
CA ASN A 145 3.85 -11.17 -16.69
C ASN A 145 3.48 -11.26 -15.20
N GLU A 146 3.13 -12.45 -14.70
CA GLU A 146 2.89 -12.68 -13.27
C GLU A 146 4.14 -12.40 -12.44
N LYS A 147 5.31 -12.92 -12.85
CA LYS A 147 6.58 -12.65 -12.18
C LYS A 147 6.96 -11.17 -12.22
N LYS A 148 6.75 -10.50 -13.35
CA LYS A 148 6.94 -9.05 -13.46
C LYS A 148 6.05 -8.31 -12.48
N GLN A 149 4.79 -8.71 -12.33
CA GLN A 149 3.87 -8.08 -11.39
C GLN A 149 4.34 -8.25 -9.94
N ILE A 150 4.71 -9.47 -9.55
CA ILE A 150 5.25 -9.74 -8.21
C ILE A 150 6.50 -8.88 -7.91
N LEU A 151 7.40 -8.72 -8.90
CA LEU A 151 8.57 -7.87 -8.75
C LEU A 151 8.22 -6.39 -8.62
N LEU A 152 7.21 -5.91 -9.34
CA LEU A 152 6.73 -4.53 -9.24
C LEU A 152 6.09 -4.29 -7.87
N ASP A 153 5.24 -5.20 -7.39
CA ASP A 153 4.60 -5.10 -6.08
C ASP A 153 5.67 -5.11 -4.96
N ALA A 154 6.69 -5.97 -5.09
CA ALA A 154 7.82 -6.00 -4.16
C ALA A 154 8.65 -4.70 -4.21
N LEU A 155 8.83 -4.11 -5.39
CA LEU A 155 9.52 -2.82 -5.53
C LEU A 155 8.70 -1.67 -4.93
N GLU A 156 7.38 -1.68 -5.10
CA GLU A 156 6.47 -0.71 -4.46
C GLU A 156 6.48 -0.86 -2.94
N GLN A 157 6.51 -2.08 -2.41
CA GLN A 157 6.65 -2.33 -0.98
C GLN A 157 8.03 -1.95 -0.43
N ALA A 158 9.09 -2.12 -1.23
CA ALA A 158 10.45 -1.77 -0.85
C ALA A 158 10.76 -0.28 -0.98
N LYS A 159 9.98 0.47 -1.76
CA LYS A 159 10.05 1.93 -1.75
C LYS A 159 9.55 2.41 -0.41
N GLU A 160 10.46 2.88 0.43
CA GLU A 160 10.08 3.64 1.62
C GLU A 160 9.12 4.76 1.22
N PRO A 161 8.01 4.94 1.95
CA PRO A 161 7.02 5.94 1.60
C PRO A 161 7.72 7.29 1.57
N MET A 162 7.73 7.92 0.39
CA MET A 162 8.34 9.22 0.26
C MET A 162 7.60 10.20 1.17
N LEU A 163 8.35 11.17 1.70
CA LEU A 163 7.80 12.16 2.59
C LEU A 163 6.66 12.97 1.95
N SER A 164 6.71 13.15 0.62
CA SER A 164 5.63 13.71 -0.17
C SER A 164 4.35 12.89 -0.12
N ASP A 165 4.47 11.56 -0.20
CA ASP A 165 3.33 10.65 -0.20
C ASP A 165 2.66 10.66 1.17
N LEU A 166 3.46 10.68 2.24
CA LEU A 166 2.98 10.82 3.62
C LEU A 166 2.26 12.16 3.86
N LEU A 167 2.69 13.24 3.21
CA LEU A 167 2.00 14.54 3.30
C LEU A 167 0.66 14.53 2.54
N VAL A 168 0.57 13.80 1.42
CA VAL A 168 -0.70 13.57 0.72
C VAL A 168 -1.65 12.74 1.60
N ASP A 169 -1.14 11.68 2.23
CA ASP A 169 -1.91 10.87 3.18
C ASP A 169 -2.40 11.69 4.37
N TYR A 170 -1.59 12.63 4.88
CA TYR A 170 -2.00 13.57 5.92
C TYR A 170 -3.17 14.44 5.46
N PHE A 171 -3.11 14.97 4.25
CA PHE A 171 -4.18 15.79 3.69
C PHE A 171 -5.48 14.99 3.55
N ASN A 172 -5.39 13.76 3.04
CA ASN A 172 -6.54 12.86 2.91
C ASN A 172 -7.14 12.51 4.27
N LEU A 173 -6.30 12.18 5.26
CA LEU A 173 -6.71 11.92 6.63
C LEU A 173 -7.50 13.10 7.23
N ARG A 174 -7.04 14.34 6.98
CA ARG A 174 -7.72 15.54 7.47
C ARG A 174 -9.04 15.81 6.78
N ASN A 175 -9.19 15.37 5.52
CA ASN A 175 -10.46 15.45 4.80
C ASN A 175 -11.47 14.40 5.31
N GLU A 176 -11.00 13.18 5.59
CA GLU A 176 -11.82 12.11 6.16
C GLU A 176 -12.36 12.47 7.55
N GLN A 177 -11.52 13.02 8.44
CA GLN A 177 -11.93 13.47 9.78
C GLN A 177 -13.05 14.52 9.77
N ARG A 178 -13.34 15.12 8.62
CA ARG A 178 -14.32 16.20 8.44
C ARG A 178 -15.34 15.88 7.38
N SER A 179 -15.59 14.59 7.12
CA SER A 179 -16.67 14.14 6.23
C SER A 179 -18.01 14.78 6.59
N ASP A 180 -18.27 14.91 7.89
CA ASP A 180 -19.58 15.27 8.45
C ASP A 180 -19.78 16.79 8.66
N TRP A 181 -18.82 17.61 8.23
CA TRP A 181 -18.84 19.06 8.44
C TRP A 181 -19.67 19.78 7.38
N SER A 182 -20.17 20.98 7.72
CA SER A 182 -20.84 21.86 6.76
C SER A 182 -19.89 22.28 5.62
N GLY A 183 -20.40 22.37 4.40
CA GLY A 183 -19.57 22.60 3.19
C GLY A 183 -18.67 23.83 3.27
N LYS A 184 -19.15 24.93 3.85
CA LYS A 184 -18.37 26.17 4.03
C LYS A 184 -17.21 26.00 5.02
N ALA A 185 -17.44 25.31 6.14
CA ALA A 185 -16.40 25.02 7.13
C ALA A 185 -15.36 24.03 6.59
N LYS A 186 -15.82 23.01 5.85
CA LYS A 186 -14.98 22.02 5.18
C LYS A 186 -14.05 22.70 4.16
N LEU A 187 -14.58 23.53 3.27
CA LEU A 187 -13.80 24.25 2.26
C LEU A 187 -12.72 25.15 2.89
N LYS A 188 -13.08 25.96 3.89
CA LYS A 188 -12.13 26.84 4.58
C LYS A 188 -10.97 26.06 5.21
N CYS A 189 -11.25 24.94 5.86
CA CYS A 189 -10.20 24.11 6.47
C CYS A 189 -9.36 23.37 5.42
N THR A 190 -9.98 22.92 4.33
CA THR A 190 -9.28 22.25 3.23
C THR A 190 -8.26 23.18 2.57
N VAL A 191 -8.63 24.43 2.32
CA VAL A 191 -7.71 25.44 1.76
C VAL A 191 -6.54 25.70 2.71
N ARG A 192 -6.80 25.85 4.02
CA ARG A 192 -5.74 26.04 5.01
C ARG A 192 -4.80 24.84 5.08
N ASP A 193 -5.35 23.63 5.18
CA ASP A 193 -4.56 22.41 5.28
C ASP A 193 -3.76 22.18 3.97
N PHE A 194 -4.30 22.56 2.81
CA PHE A 194 -3.57 22.57 1.53
C PHE A 194 -2.40 23.57 1.53
N GLU A 195 -2.60 24.79 2.03
CA GLU A 195 -1.52 25.77 2.19
C GLU A 195 -0.41 25.28 3.12
N GLU A 196 -0.77 24.62 4.22
CA GLU A 196 0.17 24.00 5.16
C GLU A 196 0.98 22.88 4.49
N VAL A 197 0.32 21.98 3.77
CA VAL A 197 0.98 20.89 3.03
C VAL A 197 1.85 21.43 1.90
N LYS A 198 1.39 22.44 1.17
CA LYS A 198 2.19 23.10 0.13
C LYS A 198 3.50 23.66 0.70
N ARG A 199 3.43 24.41 1.81
CA ARG A 199 4.62 24.95 2.46
C ARG A 199 5.57 23.85 2.93
N ALA A 200 5.03 22.75 3.44
CA ALA A 200 5.82 21.58 3.81
C ALA A 200 6.53 20.97 2.59
N VAL A 201 5.83 20.74 1.48
CA VAL A 201 6.41 20.21 0.23
C VAL A 201 7.47 21.15 -0.35
N ASP A 202 7.21 22.46 -0.38
CA ASP A 202 8.16 23.47 -0.85
C ASP A 202 9.45 23.44 -0.01
N TYR A 203 9.33 23.29 1.31
CA TYR A 203 10.47 23.16 2.22
C TYR A 203 11.28 21.89 1.96
N LEU A 204 10.60 20.74 1.85
CA LEU A 204 11.23 19.44 1.57
C LEU A 204 11.97 19.47 0.23
N LYS A 205 11.38 20.08 -0.79
CA LYS A 205 12.00 20.24 -2.11
C LYS A 205 13.23 21.14 -2.07
N ALA A 206 13.17 22.25 -1.34
CA ALA A 206 14.31 23.16 -1.19
C ALA A 206 15.50 22.50 -0.48
N HIS A 207 15.24 21.58 0.46
CA HIS A 207 16.25 20.90 1.26
C HIS A 207 16.56 19.48 0.78
N SER A 208 15.95 19.02 -0.32
CA SER A 208 16.09 17.68 -0.90
C SER A 208 15.86 16.54 0.11
N LEU A 209 14.87 16.69 0.97
CA LEU A 209 14.51 15.71 2.01
C LEU A 209 13.40 14.78 1.48
N ASN A 210 13.73 13.51 1.27
CA ASN A 210 12.82 12.56 0.60
C ASN A 210 12.33 11.43 1.50
N THR A 211 13.14 11.01 2.48
CA THR A 211 12.83 9.90 3.39
C THR A 211 12.57 10.38 4.81
N ILE A 212 12.03 9.49 5.65
CA ILE A 212 11.86 9.76 7.09
C ILE A 212 13.23 9.89 7.77
N GLU A 213 14.22 9.12 7.32
CA GLU A 213 15.59 9.16 7.85
C GLU A 213 16.28 10.49 7.55
N ASP A 214 16.08 11.05 6.35
CA ASP A 214 16.56 12.39 5.98
C ASP A 214 15.97 13.45 6.91
N LEU A 215 14.67 13.36 7.19
CA LEU A 215 13.96 14.28 8.08
C LEU A 215 14.52 14.21 9.51
N ASP A 216 14.73 13.00 10.04
CA ASP A 216 15.25 12.81 11.39
C ASP A 216 16.70 13.27 11.52
N THR A 217 17.50 13.06 10.48
CA THR A 217 18.87 13.57 10.38
C THR A 217 18.88 15.09 10.36
N ALA A 218 18.00 15.72 9.56
CA ALA A 218 17.87 17.18 9.51
C ALA A 218 17.45 17.78 10.86
N ILE A 219 16.46 17.16 11.53
CA ILE A 219 16.02 17.56 12.88
C ILE A 219 17.16 17.42 13.90
N SER A 220 17.90 16.32 13.85
CA SER A 220 19.04 16.06 14.75
C SER A 220 20.14 17.11 14.57
N ASN A 221 20.56 17.37 13.33
CA ASN A 221 21.61 18.36 13.01
C ASN A 221 21.21 19.77 13.45
N LEU A 222 19.95 20.15 13.21
CA LEU A 222 19.42 21.43 13.62
C LEU A 222 19.38 21.57 15.16
N ASN A 223 18.98 20.51 15.86
CA ASN A 223 19.02 20.47 17.32
C ASN A 223 20.45 20.51 17.88
N GLN A 224 21.40 19.84 17.25
CA GLN A 224 22.82 19.91 17.63
C GLN A 224 23.37 21.32 17.51
N THR A 225 22.91 22.09 16.51
CA THR A 225 23.28 23.49 16.34
C THR A 225 22.58 24.42 17.34
N ALA A 226 21.27 24.23 17.56
CA ALA A 226 20.46 25.11 18.41
C ALA A 226 20.62 24.86 19.92
N ALA A 227 20.84 23.61 20.35
CA ALA A 227 20.96 23.24 21.76
C ALA A 227 22.10 23.94 22.52
N PRO A 228 23.36 24.03 22.00
CA PRO A 228 24.43 24.73 22.70
C PRO A 228 24.14 26.24 22.79
N LEU A 229 23.58 26.86 21.75
CA LEU A 229 23.19 28.27 21.76
C LEU A 229 22.15 28.56 22.84
N ARG A 230 21.11 27.72 22.95
CA ARG A 230 20.09 27.82 24.02
C ARG A 230 20.68 27.61 25.42
N ARG A 231 21.63 26.69 25.57
CA ARG A 231 22.33 26.44 26.84
C ARG A 231 23.17 27.64 27.26
N GLN A 232 23.95 28.20 26.34
CA GLN A 232 24.76 29.40 26.60
C GLN A 232 23.88 30.60 26.92
N LEU A 233 22.78 30.82 26.18
CA LEU A 233 21.83 31.89 26.47
C LEU A 233 21.28 31.77 27.89
N LYS A 234 20.88 30.56 28.30
CA LYS A 234 20.40 30.29 29.66
C LYS A 234 21.49 30.51 30.73
N GLN A 235 22.74 30.16 30.44
CA GLN A 235 23.88 30.44 31.33
C GLN A 235 24.11 31.95 31.48
N ASN A 236 24.09 32.70 30.38
CA ASN A 236 24.23 34.16 30.39
C ASN A 236 23.10 34.81 31.18
N GLU A 237 21.84 34.41 30.95
CA GLU A 237 20.67 34.92 31.69
C GLU A 237 20.76 34.63 33.20
N ASN A 238 21.22 33.43 33.58
CA ASN A 238 21.44 33.08 34.98
C ASN A 238 22.56 33.91 35.61
N ARG A 239 23.65 34.15 34.88
CA ARG A 239 24.77 34.96 35.37
C ARG A 239 24.39 36.43 35.49
N MET A 240 23.68 36.99 34.51
CA MET A 240 23.11 38.34 34.59
C MET A 240 22.17 38.50 35.81
N ARG A 241 21.34 37.49 36.09
CA ARG A 241 20.49 37.48 37.29
C ARG A 241 21.33 37.42 38.59
N ALA A 242 22.41 36.64 38.61
CA ALA A 242 23.32 36.60 39.74
C ALA A 242 24.04 37.94 39.95
N ILE A 243 24.47 38.60 38.89
CA ILE A 243 25.07 39.94 38.94
C ILE A 243 24.08 40.95 39.54
N ALA A 244 22.81 40.92 39.11
CA ALA A 244 21.76 41.76 39.69
C ALA A 244 21.59 41.49 41.20
N GLN A 245 21.53 40.21 41.61
CA GLN A 245 21.45 39.84 43.02
C GLN A 245 22.67 40.28 43.84
N ILE A 246 23.88 40.22 43.26
CA ILE A 246 25.10 40.72 43.91
C ILE A 246 25.01 42.23 44.11
N LYS A 247 24.57 42.99 43.10
CA LYS A 247 24.41 44.44 43.19
C LYS A 247 23.37 44.84 44.23
N ASP A 248 22.21 44.18 44.25
CA ASP A 248 21.15 44.43 45.23
C ASP A 248 21.63 44.11 46.66
N ALA A 249 22.32 42.98 46.84
CA ALA A 249 22.89 42.59 48.13
C ALA A 249 24.02 43.52 48.58
N ALA A 250 24.87 44.00 47.67
CA ALA A 250 25.92 44.98 47.95
C ALA A 250 25.33 46.32 48.38
N ALA A 251 24.27 46.78 47.72
CA ALA A 251 23.54 47.99 48.10
C ALA A 251 22.88 47.85 49.49
N ALA A 252 22.25 46.71 49.78
CA ALA A 252 21.67 46.43 51.10
C ALA A 252 22.76 46.35 52.19
N HIS A 253 23.87 45.66 51.91
CA HIS A 253 25.03 45.58 52.81
C HIS A 253 25.60 46.97 53.12
N ALA A 254 25.83 47.81 52.10
CA ALA A 254 26.35 49.16 52.28
C ALA A 254 25.40 50.05 53.11
N LYS A 255 24.08 49.99 52.86
CA LYS A 255 23.07 50.75 53.60
C LYS A 255 22.96 50.34 55.07
N LEU A 256 23.04 49.05 55.36
CA LEU A 256 22.79 48.50 56.70
C LEU A 256 24.07 48.26 57.51
N LYS A 257 25.25 48.39 56.89
CA LYS A 257 26.56 48.29 57.56
C LYS A 257 26.70 49.22 58.77
N PRO A 258 26.28 50.51 58.75
CA PRO A 258 26.38 51.38 59.92
C PRO A 258 25.57 50.88 61.12
N ILE A 259 24.39 50.32 60.87
CA ILE A 259 23.47 49.76 61.89
C ILE A 259 24.04 48.46 62.46
N HIS A 260 24.66 47.64 61.62
CA HIS A 260 25.38 46.45 62.07
C HIS A 260 26.62 46.81 62.91
N ASP A 261 27.41 47.80 62.48
CA ASP A 261 28.61 48.23 63.20
C ASP A 261 28.27 48.84 64.58
N THR A 262 27.17 49.58 64.70
CA THR A 262 26.65 50.07 66.00
C THR A 262 26.14 48.92 66.88
N PHE A 263 25.51 47.89 66.30
CA PHE A 263 25.13 46.68 67.03
C PHE A 263 26.35 45.92 67.60
N ILE A 264 27.41 45.78 66.81
CA ILE A 264 28.65 45.10 67.24
C ILE A 264 29.38 45.89 68.35
N LYS A 265 29.39 47.23 68.27
CA LYS A 265 30.04 48.09 69.27
C LYS A 265 29.36 48.14 70.64
N LYS A 266 28.08 47.73 70.75
CA LYS A 266 27.37 47.64 72.05
C LYS A 266 27.83 46.40 72.82
N ASN A 267 28.63 46.60 73.88
CA ASN A 267 29.15 45.51 74.72
C ASN A 267 28.24 45.10 75.89
N PHE A 268 27.28 45.93 76.30
CA PHE A 268 26.41 45.64 77.45
C PHE A 268 25.17 44.86 77.02
N LYS A 269 24.91 43.71 77.67
CA LYS A 269 23.92 42.70 77.21
C LYS A 269 22.50 43.28 77.04
N LEU A 270 21.98 43.98 78.04
CA LEU A 270 20.63 44.57 77.98
C LEU A 270 20.44 45.59 76.85
N THR A 271 21.43 46.46 76.60
CA THR A 271 21.32 47.50 75.57
C THR A 271 21.59 46.95 74.18
N LYS A 272 22.30 45.82 74.07
CA LYS A 272 22.50 45.06 72.84
C LYS A 272 21.23 44.32 72.44
N ASP A 273 20.56 43.66 73.38
CA ASP A 273 19.32 42.90 73.12
C ASP A 273 18.15 43.83 72.76
N ALA A 274 18.02 44.98 73.42
CA ALA A 274 17.03 46.00 73.07
C ALA A 274 17.26 46.58 71.65
N TYR A 275 18.53 46.79 71.27
CA TYR A 275 18.89 47.28 69.93
C TYR A 275 18.66 46.21 68.85
N ALA A 276 18.94 44.94 69.16
CA ALA A 276 18.63 43.81 68.28
C ALA A 276 17.12 43.67 68.05
N ALA A 277 16.30 43.91 69.09
CA ALA A 277 14.84 43.86 68.96
C ALA A 277 14.30 45.02 68.09
N GLN A 278 14.87 46.22 68.23
CA GLN A 278 14.45 47.40 67.47
C GLN A 278 14.86 47.36 65.99
N HIS A 279 16.04 46.80 65.69
CA HIS A 279 16.60 46.72 64.33
C HIS A 279 16.62 45.28 63.78
N LYS A 280 15.70 44.43 64.23
CA LYS A 280 15.68 43.00 63.90
C LYS A 280 15.63 42.73 62.39
N GLU A 281 14.70 43.38 61.69
CA GLU A 281 14.52 43.19 60.24
C GLU A 281 15.73 43.69 59.44
N GLU A 282 16.36 44.77 59.90
CA GLU A 282 17.53 45.38 59.29
C GLU A 282 18.78 44.50 59.47
N LEU A 283 19.00 43.95 60.67
CA LEU A 283 20.08 43.00 60.94
C LEU A 283 19.89 41.68 60.20
N ASP A 284 18.65 41.17 60.11
CA ASP A 284 18.34 39.95 59.34
C ASP A 284 18.57 40.17 57.84
N THR A 285 18.20 41.34 57.31
CA THR A 285 18.42 41.73 55.91
C THR A 285 19.91 41.91 55.63
N PHE A 286 20.69 42.50 56.54
CA PHE A 286 22.14 42.59 56.44
C PHE A 286 22.80 41.20 56.43
N ASN A 287 22.43 40.32 57.37
CA ASN A 287 22.95 38.95 57.44
C ASN A 287 22.58 38.12 56.20
N LYS A 288 21.40 38.37 55.62
CA LYS A 288 20.99 37.77 54.35
C LYS A 288 21.84 38.28 53.19
N ALA A 289 22.09 39.59 53.12
CA ALA A 289 22.93 40.22 52.12
C ALA A 289 24.39 39.71 52.17
N VAL A 290 24.97 39.57 53.37
CA VAL A 290 26.31 38.99 53.55
C VAL A 290 26.35 37.54 53.06
N ARG A 291 25.35 36.72 53.41
CA ARG A 291 25.25 35.32 52.95
C ARG A 291 25.15 35.22 51.42
N THR A 292 24.37 36.08 50.78
CA THR A 292 24.25 36.09 49.31
C THR A 292 25.54 36.56 48.63
N LEU A 293 26.22 37.57 49.18
CA LEU A 293 27.51 38.04 48.67
C LEU A 293 28.58 36.96 48.80
N MET A 294 28.68 36.30 49.95
CA MET A 294 29.64 35.19 50.11
C MET A 294 29.33 34.00 49.19
N LYS A 295 28.05 33.69 48.95
CA LYS A 295 27.67 32.59 48.06
C LYS A 295 27.95 32.87 46.58
N LEU A 296 27.69 34.11 46.11
CA LEU A 296 27.72 34.44 44.68
C LEU A 296 29.00 35.14 44.22
N ASN A 297 29.69 35.84 45.13
CA ASN A 297 30.89 36.62 44.86
C ASN A 297 32.11 36.13 45.67
N GLY A 298 31.93 35.29 46.71
CA GLY A 298 33.01 34.81 47.58
C GLY A 298 33.58 35.85 48.55
N SER A 299 33.18 37.12 48.41
CA SER A 299 33.59 38.25 49.24
C SER A 299 32.46 39.28 49.37
N THR A 300 32.47 40.02 50.48
CA THR A 300 31.60 41.20 50.69
C THR A 300 32.11 42.45 49.98
N ALA A 301 33.37 42.47 49.53
CA ALA A 301 33.89 43.52 48.65
C ALA A 301 33.46 43.26 47.21
N VAL A 302 32.76 44.22 46.62
CA VAL A 302 32.17 44.10 45.27
C VAL A 302 32.76 45.17 44.37
N ASP A 303 33.34 44.73 43.25
CA ASP A 303 33.75 45.61 42.17
C ASP A 303 32.57 45.84 41.21
N PHE A 304 31.89 46.97 41.37
CA PHE A 304 30.75 47.32 40.53
C PHE A 304 31.15 47.53 39.07
N SER A 305 32.34 48.08 38.80
CA SER A 305 32.79 48.37 37.44
C SER A 305 33.05 47.07 36.66
N ALA A 306 33.69 46.10 37.29
CA ALA A 306 33.89 44.78 36.69
C ALA A 306 32.56 44.04 36.43
N LEU A 307 31.60 44.13 37.37
CA LEU A 307 30.28 43.51 37.21
C LEU A 307 29.41 44.21 36.15
N ASP A 308 29.52 45.53 36.01
CA ASP A 308 28.87 46.31 34.95
C ASP A 308 29.42 45.95 33.57
N ALA A 309 30.75 45.83 33.46
CA ALA A 309 31.40 45.37 32.23
C ALA A 309 30.99 43.92 31.88
N GLU A 310 30.98 43.01 32.85
CA GLU A 310 30.54 41.61 32.66
C GLU A 310 29.08 41.55 32.22
N PHE A 311 28.19 42.30 32.89
CA PHE A 311 26.77 42.35 32.54
C PHE A 311 26.56 42.87 31.11
N SER A 312 27.28 43.92 30.72
CA SER A 312 27.17 44.53 29.39
C SER A 312 27.68 43.58 28.30
N ALA A 313 28.79 42.88 28.55
CA ALA A 313 29.33 41.85 27.65
C ALA A 313 28.39 40.63 27.53
N LEU A 314 27.78 40.18 28.63
CA LEU A 314 26.79 39.10 28.59
C LEU A 314 25.52 39.53 27.87
N GLN A 315 25.09 40.79 28.02
CA GLN A 315 23.93 41.32 27.34
C GLN A 315 24.16 41.39 25.82
N SER A 316 25.30 41.93 25.37
CA SER A 316 25.63 41.95 23.94
C SER A 316 25.78 40.54 23.36
N GLY A 317 26.52 39.65 24.03
CA GLY A 317 26.64 38.25 23.61
C GLY A 317 25.30 37.50 23.58
N SER A 318 24.39 37.80 24.52
CA SER A 318 23.03 37.23 24.49
C SER A 318 22.19 37.74 23.31
N ALA A 319 22.39 38.98 22.88
CA ALA A 319 21.70 39.53 21.71
C ALA A 319 22.14 38.83 20.43
N GLU A 320 23.45 38.60 20.26
CA GLU A 320 23.99 37.84 19.12
C GLU A 320 23.54 36.37 19.12
N LEU A 321 23.46 35.72 20.28
CA LEU A 321 22.93 34.36 20.38
C LEU A 321 21.43 34.32 20.03
N ARG A 322 20.66 35.35 20.41
CA ARG A 322 19.24 35.46 20.05
C ARG A 322 19.07 35.64 18.54
N THR A 323 19.86 36.49 17.87
CA THR A 323 19.76 36.66 16.41
C THR A 323 20.10 35.37 15.67
N LYS A 324 21.13 34.62 16.09
CA LYS A 324 21.46 33.29 15.53
C LYS A 324 20.35 32.25 15.75
N LEU A 325 19.61 32.34 16.86
CA LEU A 325 18.45 31.46 17.09
C LEU A 325 17.23 31.88 16.25
N GLU A 326 17.03 33.19 16.06
CA GLU A 326 15.96 33.75 15.20
C GLU A 326 16.10 33.26 13.76
N THR A 327 17.34 33.20 13.23
CA THR A 327 17.60 32.70 11.87
C THR A 327 17.27 31.23 11.70
N LEU A 328 17.39 30.41 12.76
CA LEU A 328 17.08 28.97 12.73
C LEU A 328 15.60 28.67 13.01
N GLN A 329 14.87 29.63 13.59
CA GLN A 329 13.47 29.47 13.96
C GLN A 329 12.54 29.00 12.82
N PRO A 330 12.61 29.54 11.59
CA PRO A 330 11.75 29.06 10.50
C PRO A 330 11.99 27.56 10.22
N ASP A 331 13.24 27.12 10.17
CA ASP A 331 13.60 25.72 9.92
C ASP A 331 13.14 24.80 11.07
N VAL A 332 13.33 25.22 12.33
CA VAL A 332 12.81 24.50 13.50
C VAL A 332 11.30 24.31 13.36
N SER A 333 10.58 25.36 12.98
CA SER A 333 9.12 25.33 12.87
C SER A 333 8.64 24.46 11.71
N ALA A 334 9.31 24.54 10.55
CA ALA A 334 8.99 23.76 9.37
C ALA A 334 9.19 22.27 9.63
N LEU A 335 10.38 21.87 10.08
CA LEU A 335 10.71 20.47 10.37
C LEU A 335 9.80 19.89 11.46
N LYS A 336 9.49 20.66 12.51
CA LYS A 336 8.59 20.24 13.59
C LYS A 336 7.16 20.02 13.07
N ASN A 337 6.66 20.91 12.21
CA ASN A 337 5.33 20.77 11.63
C ASN A 337 5.26 19.57 10.68
N ILE A 338 6.26 19.39 9.82
CA ILE A 338 6.39 18.24 8.93
C ILE A 338 6.37 16.94 9.73
N ARG A 339 7.23 16.84 10.77
CA ARG A 339 7.28 15.67 11.65
C ARG A 339 5.93 15.38 12.31
N LYS A 340 5.26 16.40 12.82
CA LYS A 340 3.92 16.27 13.40
C LYS A 340 2.90 15.70 12.40
N TYR A 341 2.93 16.15 11.14
CA TYR A 341 2.01 15.68 10.12
C TYR A 341 2.23 14.20 9.81
N ILE A 342 3.49 13.82 9.66
CA ILE A 342 3.91 12.43 9.40
C ILE A 342 3.55 11.52 10.58
N ASP A 343 3.87 11.93 11.81
CA ASP A 343 3.54 11.17 13.02
C ASP A 343 2.02 10.92 13.11
N MET A 344 1.19 11.88 12.67
CA MET A 344 -0.27 11.72 12.68
C MET A 344 -0.75 10.64 11.69
N VAL A 345 -0.11 10.54 10.53
CA VAL A 345 -0.40 9.51 9.51
C VAL A 345 0.08 8.14 9.97
N LEU A 346 1.33 8.05 10.41
CA LEU A 346 1.94 6.80 10.88
C LEU A 346 1.16 6.21 12.06
N ASN A 347 0.72 7.04 13.01
CA ASN A 347 -0.09 6.58 14.15
C ASN A 347 -1.43 5.97 13.70
N LYS A 348 -2.08 6.51 12.66
CA LYS A 348 -3.32 5.92 12.12
C LYS A 348 -3.04 4.59 11.41
N GLN A 349 -2.00 4.54 10.56
CA GLN A 349 -1.64 3.32 9.84
C GLN A 349 -1.34 2.16 10.80
N GLN A 350 -0.66 2.43 11.92
CA GLN A 350 -0.42 1.44 12.97
C GLN A 350 -1.71 0.92 13.61
N LEU A 351 -2.70 1.80 13.86
CA LEU A 351 -4.01 1.42 14.42
C LEU A 351 -4.90 0.64 13.43
N SER A 352 -4.66 0.76 12.12
CA SER A 352 -5.44 0.09 11.07
C SER A 352 -4.91 -1.30 10.67
N THR A 353 -3.73 -1.71 11.13
CA THR A 353 -3.22 -3.07 10.89
C THR A 353 -3.90 -4.11 11.81
N PRO A 354 -4.30 -5.30 11.30
CA PRO A 354 -4.93 -6.34 12.12
C PRO A 354 -3.90 -6.96 13.06
N GLY A 355 -3.74 -6.34 14.24
CA GLY A 355 -2.72 -6.68 15.24
C GLY A 355 -2.20 -5.48 16.05
N GLY A 356 -2.49 -4.24 15.62
CA GLY A 356 -2.04 -3.02 16.28
C GLY A 356 -2.72 -2.78 17.63
N LYS A 357 -2.20 -3.37 18.71
CA LYS A 357 -2.45 -2.83 20.06
C LYS A 357 -1.83 -1.43 20.12
N PRO A 358 -2.54 -0.40 20.63
CA PRO A 358 -1.88 0.86 20.95
C PRO A 358 -0.78 0.57 21.97
N PRO A 359 0.36 1.31 21.98
CA PRO A 359 1.16 1.35 23.18
C PRO A 359 0.24 1.93 24.25
N GLU A 360 -0.22 1.09 25.16
CA GLU A 360 -0.89 1.52 26.39
C GLU A 360 0.03 2.59 26.98
N LYS A 361 -0.40 3.86 26.93
CA LYS A 361 0.24 4.89 27.72
C LYS A 361 0.04 4.44 29.15
N GLU A 362 1.04 3.76 29.72
CA GLU A 362 1.01 3.33 31.11
C GLU A 362 0.63 4.56 31.93
N SER A 363 -0.52 4.46 32.58
CA SER A 363 -1.02 5.48 33.50
C SER A 363 0.11 5.86 34.44
N VAL A 364 0.31 7.17 34.64
CA VAL A 364 1.34 7.72 35.56
C VAL A 364 1.23 7.08 36.95
N LEU A 365 0.03 6.64 37.36
CA LEU A 365 -0.19 5.87 38.58
C LEU A 365 0.50 4.50 38.56
N LYS A 366 0.43 3.76 37.45
CA LYS A 366 1.10 2.45 37.27
C LYS A 366 2.62 2.60 37.29
N GLN A 367 3.15 3.67 36.70
CA GLN A 367 4.59 3.98 36.74
C GLN A 367 5.07 4.38 38.14
N LEU A 368 4.25 5.12 38.91
CA LEU A 368 4.51 5.42 40.31
C LEU A 368 4.49 4.17 41.19
N GLU A 369 3.55 3.26 40.94
CA GLU A 369 3.41 2.01 41.69
C GLU A 369 4.59 1.05 41.42
N GLN A 370 5.04 0.93 40.15
CA GLN A 370 6.24 0.18 39.79
C GLN A 370 7.52 0.79 40.39
N LEU A 371 7.63 2.12 40.49
CA LEU A 371 8.75 2.79 41.15
C LEU A 371 8.72 2.58 42.68
N GLN A 372 7.54 2.52 43.30
CA GLN A 372 7.41 2.19 44.71
C GLN A 372 7.74 0.71 45.01
N GLN A 373 7.32 -0.22 44.15
CA GLN A 373 7.68 -1.65 44.26
C GLN A 373 9.18 -1.90 44.05
N LYS A 374 9.82 -1.16 43.13
CA LYS A 374 11.29 -1.21 42.98
C LYS A 374 11.99 -0.67 44.24
N LYS A 375 11.50 0.42 44.83
CA LYS A 375 12.05 0.95 46.09
C LYS A 375 11.87 0.00 47.28
N SER A 376 10.76 -0.74 47.36
CA SER A 376 10.56 -1.74 48.43
C SER A 376 11.50 -2.93 48.25
N ASN A 377 11.67 -3.45 47.03
CA ASN A 377 12.58 -4.57 46.75
C ASN A 377 14.05 -4.26 47.04
N TYR A 378 14.52 -3.04 46.78
CA TYR A 378 15.88 -2.62 47.19
C TYR A 378 16.06 -2.56 48.72
N LYS A 379 14.98 -2.34 49.48
CA LYS A 379 15.00 -2.29 50.95
C LYS A 379 14.99 -3.69 51.58
N THR A 380 14.39 -4.68 50.91
CA THR A 380 14.36 -6.08 51.36
C THR A 380 15.69 -6.80 51.11
N ILE A 381 16.41 -6.46 50.03
CA ILE A 381 17.71 -7.09 49.70
C ILE A 381 18.85 -6.56 50.59
N SER A 382 18.75 -5.34 51.13
CA SER A 382 19.77 -4.78 52.03
C SER A 382 19.69 -5.26 53.48
N THR A 383 18.82 -6.22 53.80
CA THR A 383 18.70 -6.80 55.15
C THR A 383 18.69 -8.33 55.06
N THR A 384 19.84 -8.91 54.72
CA THR A 384 20.12 -10.33 54.97
C THR A 384 21.18 -10.41 56.10
N PRO A 385 20.97 -11.19 57.17
CA PRO A 385 21.94 -11.28 58.26
C PRO A 385 23.10 -12.20 57.85
N ASN A 386 24.34 -11.74 58.08
CA ASN A 386 25.54 -12.55 58.07
C ASN A 386 25.35 -13.77 58.98
N ARG A 387 25.46 -14.98 58.42
CA ARG A 387 25.64 -16.22 59.16
C ARG A 387 27.00 -16.79 58.79
N GLU A 388 27.84 -16.91 59.80
CA GLU A 388 29.14 -17.57 59.82
C GLU A 388 29.05 -18.99 59.26
N GLU A 389 30.08 -19.44 58.54
CA GLU A 389 30.63 -20.80 58.70
C GLU A 389 32.03 -20.93 58.05
N SER A 390 32.95 -21.31 58.92
CA SER A 390 34.27 -21.91 58.77
C SER A 390 34.53 -22.81 57.55
N LEU A 391 35.69 -22.62 56.91
CA LEU A 391 36.84 -23.54 56.88
C LEU A 391 38.07 -22.88 56.24
#